data_AF-A0A2D0MWG3-F1
#
_entry.id   AF-A0A2D0MWG3-F1
#
_cell.length_a   1.000
_cell.length_b   1.000
_cell.length_c   1.000
_cell.angle_alpha   90.00
_cell.angle_beta   90.00
_cell.angle_gamma   90.00
#
_symmetry.space_group_name_H-M   'P 1'
#
loop_
_entity.id
_entity.type
_entity.pdbx_description
1 polymer ?
#
loop_
_entity_poly.entity_id
_entity_poly.type
_entity_poly.pdbx_seq_one_letter_code
_entity_poly.pdbx_strand_id
1 'polypeptide(L)'
;MRLLLLSILIVFLAACANPAKLLEQGKYAKALEVSTWQLKNGRIKAAELAALESSFYLLTQRDSLEIARLRSSGRPEVWPDIYEIAGKIQQRQSKIQELQDQLSQSGYFPDLPFYPATALREEAAEKSALYFYARAQESIPAARNGDRKLARTAHEELTRSLSYIDDFRDAPDLLSEMRDLGTTHLLLLPGSSGYRGNVREPGLLNQLYWNHRFPERMDWLVVHNNPGTAPFIDFEMDFFFVDVFVGFDQERVSSCTNSVEVEDGFKLKKVWSEKDSAYIEIKEIIYKTVSATVETIEQSKEAGASLQLTVYDPHTNEVYSQNRLSGAADWYNVYSRTSGDDRAMTGSCTSAGGMWCSFPFDSSMLEDAVDELRWPFWRRVAEVQHL
;
A
#
# COMPACT_ATOMS: atom_id res chain seq x y z
N MET A 1 -30.33 -8.06 -6.35
CA MET A 1 -31.18 -8.82 -7.29
C MET A 1 -31.06 -8.36 -8.75
N ARG A 2 -31.17 -7.06 -9.08
CA ARG A 2 -30.97 -6.55 -10.46
C ARG A 2 -29.55 -6.78 -11.03
N LEU A 3 -28.50 -6.62 -10.21
CA LEU A 3 -27.11 -6.91 -10.62
C LEU A 3 -26.84 -8.42 -10.83
N LEU A 4 -27.53 -9.29 -10.09
CA LEU A 4 -27.47 -10.75 -10.23
C LEU A 4 -28.22 -11.24 -11.49
N LEU A 5 -29.33 -10.59 -11.83
CA LEU A 5 -30.05 -10.85 -13.09
C LEU A 5 -29.26 -10.36 -14.32
N LEU A 6 -28.54 -9.23 -14.20
CA LEU A 6 -27.65 -8.75 -15.26
C LEU A 6 -26.41 -9.64 -15.45
N SER A 7 -25.81 -10.13 -14.36
CA SER A 7 -24.67 -11.07 -14.47
C SER A 7 -25.10 -12.42 -15.06
N ILE A 8 -26.27 -12.94 -14.68
CA ILE A 8 -26.84 -14.16 -15.27
C ILE A 8 -27.18 -13.96 -16.77
N LEU A 9 -27.73 -12.80 -17.16
CA LEU A 9 -28.03 -12.50 -18.56
C LEU A 9 -26.78 -12.39 -19.44
N ILE A 10 -25.69 -11.83 -18.92
CA ILE A 10 -24.40 -11.75 -19.63
C ILE A 10 -23.78 -13.15 -19.83
N VAL A 11 -23.94 -14.06 -18.85
CA VAL A 11 -23.49 -15.46 -18.96
C VAL A 11 -24.29 -16.23 -20.02
N PHE A 12 -25.61 -16.01 -20.12
CA PHE A 12 -26.46 -16.65 -21.14
C PHE A 12 -26.16 -16.16 -22.58
N LEU A 13 -25.79 -14.88 -22.76
CA LEU A 13 -25.43 -14.35 -24.08
C LEU A 13 -24.07 -14.87 -24.60
N ALA A 14 -23.15 -15.23 -23.69
CA ALA A 14 -21.87 -15.85 -24.07
C ALA A 14 -22.03 -17.31 -24.54
N ALA A 15 -22.98 -18.06 -23.96
CA ALA A 15 -23.24 -19.47 -24.27
C ALA A 15 -23.91 -19.70 -25.65
N CYS A 16 -24.49 -18.66 -26.26
CA CYS A 16 -25.15 -18.71 -27.56
C CYS A 16 -24.33 -18.07 -28.70
N ALA A 17 -23.03 -17.86 -28.52
CA ALA A 17 -22.19 -17.33 -29.59
C ALA A 17 -22.04 -18.36 -30.72
N ASN A 18 -22.31 -17.94 -31.96
CA ASN A 18 -22.07 -18.74 -33.15
C ASN A 18 -20.60 -18.55 -33.60
N PRO A 19 -19.74 -19.59 -33.53
CA PRO A 19 -18.32 -19.46 -33.84
C PRO A 19 -18.06 -19.11 -35.32
N ALA A 20 -18.92 -19.56 -36.26
CA ALA A 20 -18.80 -19.18 -37.67
C ALA A 20 -19.04 -17.68 -37.89
N LYS A 21 -20.03 -17.09 -37.20
CA LYS A 21 -20.28 -15.64 -37.26
C LYS A 21 -19.13 -14.84 -36.64
N LEU A 22 -18.48 -15.36 -35.60
CA LEU A 22 -17.29 -14.71 -35.01
C LEU A 22 -16.11 -14.73 -35.98
N LEU A 23 -15.94 -15.82 -36.73
CA LEU A 23 -14.92 -15.94 -37.77
C LEU A 23 -15.12 -14.89 -38.88
N GLU A 24 -16.35 -14.74 -39.40
CA GLU A 24 -16.72 -13.72 -40.39
C GLU A 24 -16.45 -12.30 -39.91
N GLN A 25 -16.58 -12.04 -38.61
CA GLN A 25 -16.30 -10.75 -37.97
C GLN A 25 -14.81 -10.50 -37.71
N GLY A 26 -13.91 -11.40 -38.11
CA GLY A 26 -12.48 -11.29 -37.83
C GLY A 26 -12.10 -11.56 -36.38
N LYS A 27 -13.01 -12.08 -35.54
CA LYS A 27 -12.79 -12.33 -34.11
C LYS A 27 -12.21 -13.73 -33.87
N TYR A 28 -11.07 -14.02 -34.49
CA TYR A 28 -10.51 -15.38 -34.57
C TYR A 28 -10.22 -16.02 -33.21
N ALA A 29 -9.63 -15.29 -32.25
CA ALA A 29 -9.36 -15.82 -30.91
C ALA A 29 -10.64 -16.24 -30.18
N LYS A 30 -11.70 -15.43 -30.28
CA LYS A 30 -13.00 -15.73 -29.67
C LYS A 30 -13.73 -16.85 -30.42
N ALA A 31 -13.60 -16.90 -31.75
CA ALA A 31 -14.14 -17.99 -32.56
C ALA A 31 -13.51 -19.34 -32.16
N LEU A 32 -12.17 -19.36 -31.99
CA LEU A 32 -11.44 -20.52 -31.51
C LEU A 32 -11.94 -20.94 -30.13
N GLU A 33 -11.94 -20.03 -29.16
CA GLU A 33 -12.40 -20.31 -27.78
C GLU A 33 -13.81 -20.91 -27.74
N VAL A 34 -14.77 -20.28 -28.44
CA VAL A 34 -16.17 -20.73 -28.48
C VAL A 34 -16.29 -22.10 -29.17
N SER A 35 -15.62 -22.30 -30.31
CA SER A 35 -15.64 -23.59 -31.02
C SER A 35 -15.03 -24.71 -30.17
N THR A 36 -13.88 -24.46 -29.52
CA THR A 36 -13.23 -25.41 -28.61
C THR A 36 -14.15 -25.79 -27.45
N TRP A 37 -14.79 -24.81 -26.81
CA TRP A 37 -15.73 -25.08 -25.71
C TRP A 37 -16.96 -25.88 -26.17
N GLN A 38 -17.54 -25.54 -27.32
CA GLN A 38 -18.72 -26.25 -27.85
C GLN A 38 -18.37 -27.70 -28.22
N LEU A 39 -17.26 -27.92 -28.91
CA LEU A 39 -16.78 -29.25 -29.30
C LEU A 39 -16.43 -30.11 -28.08
N LYS A 40 -15.74 -29.54 -27.08
CA LYS A 40 -15.41 -30.22 -25.82
C LYS A 40 -16.66 -30.69 -25.07
N ASN A 41 -17.74 -29.92 -25.13
CA ASN A 41 -19.04 -30.25 -24.50
C ASN A 41 -19.98 -31.06 -25.42
N GLY A 42 -19.44 -31.75 -26.44
CA GLY A 42 -20.18 -32.73 -27.24
C GLY A 42 -21.04 -32.14 -28.36
N ARG A 43 -20.99 -30.82 -28.61
CA ARG A 43 -21.66 -30.20 -29.76
C ARG A 43 -20.79 -30.34 -31.02
N ILE A 44 -20.64 -31.57 -31.49
CA ILE A 44 -19.83 -31.89 -32.68
C ILE A 44 -20.68 -31.73 -33.94
N LYS A 45 -20.44 -30.65 -34.68
CA LYS A 45 -21.17 -30.26 -35.89
C LYS A 45 -20.19 -29.64 -36.88
N ALA A 46 -20.52 -29.72 -38.17
CA ALA A 46 -19.63 -29.26 -39.25
C ALA A 46 -19.25 -27.78 -39.15
N ALA A 47 -20.18 -26.90 -38.74
CA ALA A 47 -19.90 -25.47 -38.61
C ALA A 47 -18.91 -25.17 -37.48
N GLU A 48 -19.02 -25.88 -36.36
CA GLU A 48 -18.16 -25.76 -35.20
C GLU A 48 -16.74 -26.32 -35.49
N LEU A 49 -16.64 -27.43 -36.21
CA LEU A 49 -15.36 -27.97 -36.70
C LEU A 49 -14.68 -27.01 -37.70
N ALA A 50 -15.41 -26.52 -38.70
CA ALA A 50 -14.87 -25.57 -39.67
C ALA A 50 -14.42 -24.26 -39.01
N ALA A 51 -15.16 -23.79 -38.00
CA ALA A 51 -14.77 -22.62 -37.23
C ALA A 51 -13.52 -22.86 -36.38
N LEU A 52 -13.35 -24.06 -35.79
CA LEU A 52 -12.14 -24.47 -35.09
C LEU A 52 -10.92 -24.43 -36.03
N GLU A 53 -10.98 -25.15 -37.14
CA GLU A 53 -9.89 -25.26 -38.12
C GLU A 53 -9.50 -23.88 -38.68
N SER A 54 -10.48 -23.11 -39.15
CA SER A 54 -10.23 -21.80 -39.75
C SER A 54 -9.66 -20.80 -38.75
N SER A 55 -10.23 -20.73 -37.55
CA SER A 55 -9.74 -19.79 -36.53
C SER A 55 -8.35 -20.17 -36.03
N PHE A 56 -8.09 -21.48 -35.85
CA PHE A 56 -6.77 -21.98 -35.48
C PHE A 56 -5.73 -21.65 -36.56
N TYR A 57 -6.02 -21.96 -37.82
CA TYR A 57 -5.16 -21.66 -38.96
C TYR A 57 -4.84 -20.16 -39.05
N LEU A 58 -5.85 -19.29 -39.02
CA LEU A 58 -5.65 -17.84 -39.15
C LEU A 58 -4.84 -17.25 -38.00
N LEU A 59 -5.07 -17.72 -36.77
CA LEU A 59 -4.25 -17.30 -35.63
C LEU A 59 -2.81 -17.79 -35.75
N THR A 60 -2.59 -19.04 -36.19
CA THR A 60 -1.25 -19.60 -36.41
C THR A 60 -0.51 -18.86 -37.51
N GLN A 61 -1.20 -18.55 -38.62
CA GLN A 61 -0.65 -17.78 -39.73
C GLN A 61 -0.30 -16.36 -39.32
N ARG A 62 -1.19 -15.67 -38.58
CA ARG A 62 -0.91 -14.33 -38.07
C ARG A 62 0.34 -14.31 -37.20
N ASP A 63 0.42 -15.23 -36.25
CA ASP A 63 1.54 -15.30 -35.31
C ASP A 63 2.84 -15.68 -36.04
N SER A 64 2.80 -16.58 -37.03
CA SER A 64 3.97 -16.97 -37.82
C SER A 64 4.49 -15.83 -38.71
N LEU A 65 3.59 -15.03 -39.32
CA LEU A 65 3.95 -13.84 -40.07
C LEU A 65 4.62 -12.79 -39.17
N GLU A 66 4.10 -12.60 -37.96
CA GLU A 66 4.69 -11.67 -37.01
C GLU A 66 6.08 -12.12 -36.55
N ILE A 67 6.25 -13.42 -36.25
CA ILE A 67 7.57 -13.99 -35.95
C ILE A 67 8.54 -13.78 -37.12
N ALA A 68 8.10 -14.01 -38.37
CA ALA A 68 8.93 -13.78 -39.56
C ALA A 68 9.31 -12.30 -39.72
N ARG A 69 8.38 -11.39 -39.43
CA ARG A 69 8.62 -9.93 -39.44
C ARG A 69 9.66 -9.54 -38.39
N LEU A 70 9.54 -10.03 -37.16
CA LEU A 70 10.49 -9.74 -36.08
C LEU A 70 11.88 -10.29 -36.40
N ARG A 71 11.98 -11.55 -36.85
CA ARG A 71 13.25 -12.18 -37.23
C ARG A 71 13.95 -11.46 -38.38
N SER A 72 13.19 -11.00 -39.39
CA SER A 72 13.78 -10.30 -40.54
C SER A 72 14.38 -8.94 -40.20
N SER A 73 14.05 -8.36 -39.04
CA SER A 73 14.72 -7.13 -38.57
C SER A 73 16.17 -7.33 -38.17
N GLY A 74 16.59 -8.56 -37.84
CA GLY A 74 17.96 -8.89 -37.41
C GLY A 74 18.38 -8.30 -36.06
N ARG A 75 17.44 -7.70 -35.32
CA ARG A 75 17.70 -6.97 -34.08
C ARG A 75 17.60 -7.87 -32.85
N PRO A 76 18.59 -7.91 -31.94
CA PRO A 76 18.54 -8.76 -30.75
C PRO A 76 17.38 -8.46 -29.79
N GLU A 77 16.94 -7.21 -29.69
CA GLU A 77 15.89 -6.79 -28.75
C GLU A 77 14.49 -7.35 -29.07
N VAL A 78 14.30 -8.01 -30.22
CA VAL A 78 13.01 -8.60 -30.62
C VAL A 78 12.80 -10.01 -30.09
N TRP A 79 13.84 -10.67 -29.57
CA TRP A 79 13.75 -12.06 -29.11
C TRP A 79 12.82 -12.25 -27.91
N PRO A 80 12.74 -11.31 -26.93
CA PRO A 80 11.72 -11.36 -25.89
C PRO A 80 10.29 -11.40 -26.44
N ASP A 81 9.98 -10.61 -27.48
CA ASP A 81 8.65 -10.62 -28.10
C ASP A 81 8.37 -11.95 -28.81
N ILE A 82 9.38 -12.51 -29.50
CA ILE A 82 9.29 -13.82 -30.15
C ILE A 82 9.03 -14.91 -29.10
N TYR A 83 9.71 -14.86 -27.94
CA TYR A 83 9.51 -15.80 -26.83
C TYR A 83 8.07 -15.78 -26.32
N GLU A 84 7.50 -14.58 -26.16
CA GLU A 84 6.11 -14.39 -25.74
C GLU A 84 5.11 -14.90 -26.78
N ILE A 85 5.34 -14.62 -28.07
CA ILE A 85 4.48 -15.14 -29.15
C ILE A 85 4.57 -16.68 -29.19
N ALA A 86 5.77 -17.25 -29.11
CA ALA A 86 5.97 -18.70 -29.08
C ALA A 86 5.23 -19.34 -27.89
N GLY A 87 5.26 -18.71 -26.72
CA GLY A 87 4.50 -19.15 -25.55
C GLY A 87 2.98 -19.15 -25.78
N LYS A 88 2.45 -18.10 -26.42
CA LYS A 88 1.02 -18.02 -26.78
C LYS A 88 0.62 -19.11 -27.78
N ILE A 89 1.46 -19.38 -28.78
CA ILE A 89 1.23 -20.47 -29.73
C ILE A 89 1.25 -21.81 -29.00
N GLN A 90 2.26 -22.07 -28.16
CA GLN A 90 2.40 -23.32 -27.41
C GLN A 90 1.19 -23.56 -26.49
N GLN A 91 0.75 -22.54 -25.74
CA GLN A 91 -0.44 -22.62 -24.88
C GLN A 91 -1.70 -22.93 -25.68
N ARG A 92 -1.88 -22.28 -26.84
CA ARG A 92 -3.00 -22.53 -27.75
C ARG A 92 -2.97 -23.96 -28.29
N GLN A 93 -1.80 -24.42 -28.74
CA GLN A 93 -1.60 -25.78 -29.27
C GLN A 93 -1.86 -26.86 -28.23
N SER A 94 -1.40 -26.68 -26.98
CA SER A 94 -1.67 -27.63 -25.90
C SER A 94 -3.16 -27.81 -25.64
N LYS A 95 -3.94 -26.71 -25.57
CA LYS A 95 -5.40 -26.77 -25.40
C LYS A 95 -6.10 -27.46 -26.58
N ILE A 96 -5.60 -27.24 -27.79
CA ILE A 96 -6.19 -27.82 -29.01
C ILE A 96 -5.82 -29.30 -29.17
N GLN A 97 -4.61 -29.71 -28.76
CA GLN A 97 -4.18 -31.11 -28.77
C GLN A 97 -5.11 -31.97 -27.90
N GLU A 98 -5.41 -31.52 -26.68
CA GLU A 98 -6.36 -32.21 -25.79
C GLU A 98 -7.73 -32.42 -26.46
N LEU A 99 -8.24 -31.40 -27.15
CA LEU A 99 -9.50 -31.49 -27.88
C LEU A 99 -9.40 -32.43 -29.09
N GLN A 100 -8.29 -32.37 -29.83
CA GLN A 100 -8.06 -33.20 -31.00
C GLN A 100 -8.07 -34.69 -30.64
N ASP A 101 -7.45 -35.06 -29.51
CA ASP A 101 -7.44 -36.43 -29.00
C ASP A 101 -8.87 -36.91 -28.66
N GLN A 102 -9.68 -36.06 -28.01
CA GLN A 102 -11.09 -36.34 -27.71
C GLN A 102 -11.94 -36.50 -28.98
N LEU A 103 -11.77 -35.62 -29.96
CA LEU A 103 -12.49 -35.67 -31.24
C LEU A 103 -12.11 -36.92 -32.04
N SER A 104 -10.84 -37.31 -32.01
CA SER A 104 -10.33 -38.52 -32.69
C SER A 104 -10.96 -39.80 -32.15
N GLN A 105 -11.14 -39.90 -30.82
CA GLN A 105 -11.89 -40.99 -30.19
C GLN A 105 -13.36 -41.04 -30.63
N SER A 106 -13.91 -39.89 -31.01
CA SER A 106 -15.29 -39.76 -31.53
C SER A 106 -15.37 -39.89 -33.06
N GLY A 107 -14.27 -40.21 -33.74
CA GLY A 107 -14.21 -40.39 -35.20
C GLY A 107 -14.07 -39.12 -36.04
N TYR A 108 -13.70 -37.99 -35.42
CA TYR A 108 -13.49 -36.71 -36.11
C TYR A 108 -12.02 -36.30 -36.11
N PHE A 109 -11.50 -35.92 -37.27
CA PHE A 109 -10.07 -35.61 -37.47
C PHE A 109 -9.91 -34.21 -38.09
N PRO A 110 -10.04 -33.14 -37.28
CA PRO A 110 -9.88 -31.78 -37.80
C PRO A 110 -8.45 -31.52 -38.29
N ASP A 111 -8.31 -30.75 -39.37
CA ASP A 111 -7.02 -30.31 -39.91
C ASP A 111 -6.49 -29.11 -39.09
N LEU A 112 -5.47 -29.38 -38.28
CA LEU A 112 -4.91 -28.44 -37.31
C LEU A 112 -3.40 -28.33 -37.55
N PRO A 113 -2.94 -27.39 -38.39
CA PRO A 113 -1.53 -27.25 -38.71
C PRO A 113 -0.76 -26.65 -37.52
N PHE A 114 -0.15 -27.53 -36.72
CA PHE A 114 0.70 -27.14 -35.60
C PHE A 114 1.98 -26.45 -36.09
N TYR A 115 2.37 -25.41 -35.38
CA TYR A 115 3.61 -24.68 -35.53
C TYR A 115 4.68 -25.23 -34.57
N PRO A 116 5.98 -25.24 -34.93
CA PRO A 116 7.07 -25.70 -34.07
C PRO A 116 7.38 -24.72 -32.92
N ALA A 117 6.39 -24.47 -32.07
CA ALA A 117 6.44 -23.45 -31.02
C ALA A 117 7.42 -23.77 -29.90
N THR A 118 7.58 -25.04 -29.53
CA THR A 118 8.53 -25.48 -28.49
C THR A 118 9.97 -25.14 -28.88
N ALA A 119 10.41 -25.58 -30.05
CA ALA A 119 11.75 -25.30 -30.56
C ALA A 119 11.98 -23.79 -30.77
N LEU A 120 10.97 -23.06 -31.25
CA LEU A 120 11.06 -21.60 -31.36
C LEU A 120 11.20 -20.94 -29.99
N ARG A 121 10.48 -21.43 -28.97
CA ARG A 121 10.53 -20.88 -27.61
C ARG A 121 11.89 -21.12 -26.97
N GLU A 122 12.47 -22.31 -27.13
CA GLU A 122 13.83 -22.62 -26.68
C GLU A 122 14.87 -21.70 -27.35
N GLU A 123 14.81 -21.56 -28.68
CA GLU A 123 15.68 -20.63 -29.41
C GLU A 123 15.52 -19.18 -28.93
N ALA A 124 14.27 -18.74 -28.73
CA ALA A 124 13.99 -17.39 -28.27
C ALA A 124 14.43 -17.17 -26.81
N ALA A 125 14.38 -18.20 -25.96
CA ALA A 125 14.88 -18.14 -24.59
C ALA A 125 16.39 -17.89 -24.59
N GLU A 126 17.15 -18.69 -25.34
CA GLU A 126 18.60 -18.56 -25.46
C GLU A 126 19.01 -17.18 -25.98
N LYS A 127 18.32 -16.69 -27.01
CA LYS A 127 18.64 -15.39 -27.61
C LYS A 127 18.20 -14.21 -26.75
N SER A 128 17.11 -14.33 -25.99
CA SER A 128 16.69 -13.32 -25.02
C SER A 128 17.67 -13.26 -23.84
N ALA A 129 18.06 -14.43 -23.30
CA ALA A 129 19.09 -14.52 -22.28
C ALA A 129 20.40 -13.86 -22.74
N LEU A 130 20.86 -14.21 -23.95
CA LEU A 130 22.07 -13.61 -24.54
C LEU A 130 21.94 -12.09 -24.71
N TYR A 131 20.80 -11.59 -25.17
CA TYR A 131 20.57 -10.15 -25.36
C TYR A 131 20.69 -9.39 -24.04
N PHE A 132 20.00 -9.85 -22.99
CA PHE A 132 20.05 -9.19 -21.69
C PHE A 132 21.41 -9.33 -21.01
N TYR A 133 22.04 -10.50 -21.11
CA TYR A 133 23.41 -10.70 -20.65
C TYR A 133 24.40 -9.74 -21.33
N ALA A 134 24.31 -9.56 -22.66
CA ALA A 134 25.18 -8.64 -23.38
C ALA A 134 24.99 -7.18 -22.92
N ARG A 135 23.76 -6.77 -22.62
CA ARG A 135 23.48 -5.43 -22.06
C ARG A 135 24.02 -5.26 -20.66
N ALA A 136 23.97 -6.29 -19.82
CA ALA A 136 24.63 -6.25 -18.52
C ALA A 136 26.15 -6.06 -18.65
N GLN A 137 26.78 -6.75 -19.59
CA GLN A 137 28.22 -6.65 -19.86
C GLN A 137 28.65 -5.24 -20.27
N GLU A 138 27.79 -4.43 -20.89
CA GLU A 138 28.07 -3.02 -21.19
C GLU A 138 28.21 -2.15 -19.91
N SER A 139 27.50 -2.52 -18.84
CA SER A 139 27.44 -1.75 -17.59
C SER A 139 28.45 -2.21 -16.53
N ILE A 140 28.84 -3.49 -16.56
CA ILE A 140 29.74 -4.12 -15.58
C ILE A 140 31.09 -3.39 -15.41
N PRO A 141 31.79 -2.93 -16.46
CA PRO A 141 33.09 -2.27 -16.27
C PRO A 141 33.01 -0.99 -15.44
N ALA A 142 31.98 -0.17 -15.66
CA ALA A 142 31.77 1.05 -14.89
C ALA A 142 31.25 0.76 -13.48
N ALA A 143 30.40 -0.26 -13.33
CA ALA A 143 29.96 -0.76 -12.03
C ALA A 143 31.15 -1.15 -11.13
N ARG A 144 32.10 -1.92 -11.68
CA ARG A 144 33.35 -2.32 -10.99
C ARG A 144 34.26 -1.14 -10.65
N ASN A 145 34.10 0.00 -11.34
CA ASN A 145 34.82 1.25 -11.05
C ASN A 145 34.05 2.17 -10.09
N GLY A 146 32.96 1.71 -9.48
CA GLY A 146 32.20 2.43 -8.45
C GLY A 146 30.90 3.09 -8.91
N ASP A 147 30.50 2.95 -10.19
CA ASP A 147 29.19 3.45 -10.63
C ASP A 147 28.05 2.51 -10.17
N ARG A 148 27.50 2.83 -9.00
CA ARG A 148 26.39 2.07 -8.39
C ARG A 148 25.15 2.01 -9.27
N LYS A 149 24.86 3.05 -10.07
CA LYS A 149 23.66 3.07 -10.95
C LYS A 149 23.81 2.07 -12.08
N LEU A 150 25.01 1.96 -12.64
CA LEU A 150 25.34 0.96 -13.64
C LEU A 150 25.41 -0.46 -13.05
N ALA A 151 25.83 -0.62 -11.79
CA ALA A 151 25.73 -1.91 -11.10
C ALA A 151 24.28 -2.39 -11.00
N ARG A 152 23.35 -1.51 -10.61
CA ARG A 152 21.91 -1.83 -10.54
C ARG A 152 21.32 -2.13 -11.91
N THR A 153 21.71 -1.37 -12.93
CA THR A 153 21.32 -1.62 -14.33
C THR A 153 21.79 -3.00 -14.77
N ALA A 154 23.05 -3.35 -14.53
CA ALA A 154 23.58 -4.68 -14.83
C ALA A 154 22.83 -5.78 -14.08
N HIS A 155 22.56 -5.60 -12.79
CA HIS A 155 21.79 -6.55 -11.98
C HIS A 155 20.38 -6.79 -12.55
N GLU A 156 19.67 -5.74 -12.98
CA GLU A 156 18.36 -5.85 -13.61
C GLU A 156 18.42 -6.63 -14.93
N GLU A 157 19.38 -6.34 -15.79
CA GLU A 157 19.53 -7.06 -17.06
C GLU A 157 19.97 -8.52 -16.84
N LEU A 158 20.82 -8.80 -15.85
CA LEU A 158 21.16 -10.18 -15.46
C LEU A 158 19.93 -10.93 -14.92
N THR A 159 19.10 -10.28 -14.10
CA THR A 159 17.84 -10.85 -13.62
C THR A 159 16.94 -11.22 -14.79
N ARG A 160 16.82 -10.34 -15.80
CA ARG A 160 16.06 -10.64 -17.02
C ARG A 160 16.67 -11.79 -17.80
N SER A 161 18.00 -11.83 -17.97
CA SER A 161 18.68 -12.95 -18.62
C SER A 161 18.33 -14.28 -17.95
N LEU A 162 18.44 -14.32 -16.62
CA LEU A 162 18.18 -15.51 -15.82
C LEU A 162 16.71 -15.92 -15.83
N SER A 163 15.78 -14.99 -16.03
CA SER A 163 14.35 -15.33 -16.19
C SER A 163 14.03 -16.17 -17.44
N TYR A 164 14.93 -16.19 -18.44
CA TYR A 164 14.82 -17.08 -19.60
C TYR A 164 15.58 -18.39 -19.40
N ILE A 165 16.77 -18.33 -18.80
CA ILE A 165 17.66 -19.48 -18.54
C ILE A 165 18.37 -19.28 -17.19
N ASP A 166 17.97 -20.06 -16.19
CA ASP A 166 18.40 -19.90 -14.78
C ASP A 166 19.92 -20.05 -14.54
N ASP A 167 20.66 -20.73 -15.42
CA ASP A 167 22.11 -20.97 -15.30
C ASP A 167 22.85 -20.48 -16.56
N PHE A 168 22.47 -19.30 -17.04
CA PHE A 168 23.05 -18.75 -18.27
C PHE A 168 24.48 -18.24 -18.03
N ARG A 169 25.47 -19.06 -18.39
CA ARG A 169 26.90 -18.71 -18.28
C ARG A 169 27.28 -18.37 -16.84
N ASP A 170 28.00 -17.26 -16.62
CA ASP A 170 28.39 -16.71 -15.32
C ASP A 170 27.40 -15.66 -14.80
N ALA A 171 26.20 -15.54 -15.40
CA ALA A 171 25.20 -14.56 -14.97
C ALA A 171 24.79 -14.66 -13.49
N PRO A 172 24.67 -15.86 -12.87
CA PRO A 172 24.35 -15.96 -11.44
C PRO A 172 25.42 -15.32 -10.53
N ASP A 173 26.69 -15.54 -10.84
CA ASP A 173 27.80 -14.96 -10.06
C ASP A 173 27.87 -13.45 -10.24
N LEU A 174 27.74 -12.98 -11.49
CA LEU A 174 27.68 -11.55 -11.81
C LEU A 174 26.46 -10.88 -11.15
N LEU A 175 25.33 -11.58 -11.02
CA LEU A 175 24.13 -11.04 -10.37
C LEU A 175 24.44 -10.71 -8.91
N SER A 176 25.07 -11.63 -8.17
CA SER A 176 25.48 -11.39 -6.78
C SER A 176 26.49 -10.24 -6.70
N GLU A 177 27.50 -10.23 -7.57
CA GLU A 177 28.50 -9.16 -7.62
C GLU A 177 27.86 -7.78 -7.85
N MET A 178 26.96 -7.68 -8.83
CA MET A 178 26.27 -6.43 -9.14
C MET A 178 25.30 -6.01 -8.04
N ARG A 179 24.73 -6.97 -7.28
CA ARG A 179 23.92 -6.66 -6.10
C ARG A 179 24.78 -5.99 -5.02
N ASP A 180 25.94 -6.53 -4.75
CA ASP A 180 26.86 -5.99 -3.74
C ASP A 180 27.39 -4.62 -4.15
N LEU A 181 27.87 -4.47 -5.40
CA LEU A 181 28.36 -3.19 -5.92
C LEU A 181 27.27 -2.12 -6.04
N GLY A 182 26.02 -2.50 -6.29
CA GLY A 182 24.90 -1.57 -6.39
C GLY A 182 24.30 -1.17 -5.04
N THR A 183 24.62 -1.88 -3.96
CA THR A 183 24.08 -1.64 -2.62
C THR A 183 24.78 -0.44 -1.98
N THR A 184 24.00 0.53 -1.52
CA THR A 184 24.47 1.67 -0.74
C THR A 184 24.46 1.33 0.74
N HIS A 185 25.56 1.61 1.44
CA HIS A 185 25.71 1.46 2.88
C HIS A 185 25.63 2.83 3.55
N LEU A 186 24.57 3.04 4.33
CA LEU A 186 24.34 4.28 5.09
C LEU A 186 24.56 4.02 6.58
N LEU A 187 25.34 4.86 7.25
CA LEU A 187 25.46 4.87 8.71
C LEU A 187 24.66 6.03 9.32
N LEU A 188 23.77 5.70 10.25
CA LEU A 188 23.02 6.69 11.04
C LEU A 188 23.84 7.11 12.27
N LEU A 189 24.07 8.42 12.40
CA LEU A 189 24.85 9.02 13.47
C LEU A 189 23.98 9.98 14.30
N PRO A 190 23.43 9.52 15.44
CA PRO A 190 22.69 10.40 16.34
C PRO A 190 23.65 11.37 17.05
N GLY A 191 23.48 12.66 16.80
CA GLY A 191 24.14 13.75 17.51
C GLY A 191 23.42 14.15 18.79
N SER A 192 24.10 14.95 19.64
CA SER A 192 23.48 15.50 20.84
C SER A 192 22.64 16.74 20.52
N SER A 193 21.40 16.75 20.97
CA SER A 193 20.41 17.82 20.80
C SER A 193 20.65 19.04 21.71
N GLY A 194 21.55 18.92 22.69
CA GLY A 194 21.76 19.94 23.72
C GLY A 194 20.57 20.12 24.68
N TYR A 195 19.46 19.40 24.50
CA TYR A 195 18.26 19.46 25.34
C TYR A 195 18.57 19.04 26.79
N ARG A 196 17.93 19.72 27.74
CA ARG A 196 18.16 19.56 29.19
C ARG A 196 16.89 19.24 29.97
N GLY A 197 15.83 18.80 29.29
CA GLY A 197 14.57 18.41 29.94
C GLY A 197 14.62 17.02 30.57
N ASN A 198 13.49 16.61 31.15
CA ASN A 198 13.37 15.36 31.90
C ASN A 198 13.40 14.10 31.02
N VAL A 199 13.19 14.26 29.71
CA VAL A 199 13.23 13.16 28.72
C VAL A 199 14.65 13.02 28.19
N ARG A 200 15.22 11.82 28.31
CA ARG A 200 16.57 11.53 27.83
C ARG A 200 16.53 11.20 26.34
N GLU A 201 17.55 11.68 25.61
CA GLU A 201 17.72 11.44 24.17
C GLU A 201 17.58 9.97 23.72
N PRO A 202 18.07 8.94 24.47
CA PRO A 202 17.88 7.55 24.08
C PRO A 202 16.42 7.11 23.94
N GLY A 203 15.49 7.70 24.71
CA GLY A 203 14.06 7.40 24.59
C GLY A 203 13.49 7.89 23.26
N LEU A 204 13.83 9.12 22.87
CA LEU A 204 13.41 9.71 21.60
C LEU A 204 14.02 8.98 20.39
N LEU A 205 15.28 8.55 20.49
CA LEU A 205 15.92 7.73 19.45
C LEU A 205 15.25 6.37 19.29
N ASN A 206 14.88 5.71 20.39
CA ASN A 206 14.14 4.45 20.35
C ASN A 206 12.77 4.61 19.67
N GLN A 207 12.09 5.72 19.91
CA GLN A 207 10.83 6.04 19.24
C GLN A 207 11.02 6.23 17.73
N LEU A 208 12.07 6.97 17.34
CA LEU A 208 12.40 7.19 15.92
C LEU A 208 12.74 5.87 15.20
N TYR A 209 13.42 4.95 15.87
CA TYR A 209 13.80 3.63 15.35
C TYR A 209 12.77 2.52 15.60
N TRP A 210 11.57 2.88 16.08
CA TRP A 210 10.57 1.87 16.43
C TRP A 210 10.26 0.94 15.26
N ASN A 211 10.29 -0.37 15.51
CA ASN A 211 10.17 -1.48 14.54
C ASN A 211 11.34 -1.69 13.56
N HIS A 212 12.45 -0.97 13.70
CA HIS A 212 13.64 -1.17 12.87
C HIS A 212 14.71 -2.00 13.58
N ARG A 213 15.39 -2.87 12.84
CA ARG A 213 16.46 -3.73 13.34
C ARG A 213 17.69 -3.58 12.47
N PHE A 214 18.81 -3.22 13.08
CA PHE A 214 20.05 -2.92 12.37
C PHE A 214 21.01 -4.12 12.36
N PRO A 215 21.77 -4.34 11.25
CA PRO A 215 21.66 -3.62 9.98
C PRO A 215 20.34 -3.91 9.27
N GLU A 216 19.69 -2.87 8.77
CA GLU A 216 18.40 -2.98 8.09
C GLU A 216 18.61 -2.97 6.58
N ARG A 217 18.15 -4.03 5.91
CA ARG A 217 18.18 -4.12 4.46
C ARG A 217 16.86 -3.66 3.88
N MET A 218 16.92 -2.61 3.06
CA MET A 218 15.84 -2.18 2.19
C MET A 218 16.13 -2.71 0.77
N ASP A 219 15.74 -1.99 -0.29
CA ASP A 219 16.10 -2.39 -1.66
C ASP A 219 17.61 -2.23 -1.91
N TRP A 220 18.04 -1.10 -2.49
CA TRP A 220 19.46 -0.84 -2.77
C TRP A 220 20.19 -0.16 -1.60
N LEU A 221 19.66 -0.27 -0.39
CA LEU A 221 20.18 0.40 0.80
C LEU A 221 20.29 -0.58 1.95
N VAL A 222 21.44 -0.56 2.63
CA VAL A 222 21.63 -1.18 3.93
C VAL A 222 21.95 -0.09 4.93
N VAL A 223 21.09 0.04 5.95
CA VAL A 223 21.20 1.05 6.99
C VAL A 223 21.86 0.44 8.22
N HIS A 224 22.88 1.12 8.73
CA HIS A 224 23.67 0.75 9.90
C HIS A 224 23.45 1.80 11.00
N ASN A 225 23.54 1.39 12.25
CA ASN A 225 23.54 2.29 13.40
C ASN A 225 24.82 2.17 14.25
N ASN A 226 25.78 1.37 13.79
CA ASN A 226 27.06 1.14 14.43
C ASN A 226 28.12 0.95 13.33
N PRO A 227 29.25 1.68 13.36
CA PRO A 227 30.29 1.56 12.34
C PRO A 227 30.87 0.14 12.22
N GLY A 228 30.81 -0.67 13.28
CA GLY A 228 31.33 -2.05 13.27
C GLY A 228 30.49 -3.06 12.49
N THR A 229 29.32 -2.69 11.96
CA THR A 229 28.41 -3.63 11.25
C THR A 229 28.59 -3.66 9.74
N ALA A 230 29.45 -2.81 9.18
CA ALA A 230 29.70 -2.75 7.74
C ALA A 230 31.21 -2.77 7.44
N PRO A 231 31.66 -3.45 6.37
CA PRO A 231 33.04 -3.37 5.92
C PRO A 231 33.38 -2.01 5.29
N PHE A 232 32.38 -1.31 4.74
CA PHE A 232 32.49 0.01 4.11
C PHE A 232 31.19 0.80 4.31
N ILE A 233 31.29 2.13 4.37
CA ILE A 233 30.18 3.07 4.51
C ILE A 233 30.27 4.09 3.38
N ASP A 234 29.23 4.14 2.54
CA ASP A 234 29.15 5.08 1.43
C ASP A 234 28.74 6.48 1.88
N PHE A 235 27.81 6.55 2.84
CA PHE A 235 27.26 7.79 3.34
C PHE A 235 27.05 7.72 4.85
N GLU A 236 27.16 8.87 5.48
CA GLU A 236 26.77 9.07 6.87
C GLU A 236 25.60 10.04 6.91
N MET A 237 24.63 9.76 7.78
CA MET A 237 23.54 10.67 8.10
C MET A 237 23.66 11.10 9.55
N ASP A 238 24.17 12.32 9.73
CA ASP A 238 24.13 13.00 11.01
C ASP A 238 22.74 13.52 11.27
N PHE A 239 22.24 13.28 12.47
CA PHE A 239 20.95 13.80 12.87
C PHE A 239 20.84 14.08 14.36
N PHE A 240 20.15 15.15 14.72
CA PHE A 240 19.95 15.52 16.11
C PHE A 240 18.66 16.30 16.28
N PHE A 241 18.06 16.18 17.46
CA PHE A 241 16.85 16.93 17.78
C PHE A 241 17.18 18.41 18.02
N VAL A 242 16.30 19.30 17.58
CA VAL A 242 16.34 20.75 17.80
C VAL A 242 14.93 21.22 18.14
N ASP A 243 14.81 22.39 18.79
CA ASP A 243 13.52 23.00 19.14
C ASP A 243 12.57 22.03 19.88
N VAL A 244 13.13 21.28 20.83
CA VAL A 244 12.39 20.34 21.68
C VAL A 244 11.71 21.12 22.80
N PHE A 245 10.38 21.06 22.88
CA PHE A 245 9.61 21.74 23.92
C PHE A 245 8.40 20.92 24.37
N VAL A 246 7.97 21.18 25.61
CA VAL A 246 6.71 20.71 26.17
C VAL A 246 6.04 21.90 26.83
N GLY A 247 4.80 22.17 26.45
CA GLY A 247 3.97 23.20 27.04
C GLY A 247 3.57 22.85 28.47
N PHE A 248 3.30 23.88 29.27
CA PHE A 248 2.73 23.71 30.60
C PHE A 248 1.30 23.14 30.52
N ASP A 249 0.87 22.51 31.61
CA ASP A 249 -0.52 22.07 31.78
C ASP A 249 -1.44 23.31 31.79
N GLN A 250 -2.30 23.44 30.77
CA GLN A 250 -3.23 24.56 30.67
C GLN A 250 -4.64 24.13 31.04
N GLU A 251 -5.29 24.90 31.93
CA GLU A 251 -6.69 24.71 32.31
C GLU A 251 -7.46 26.01 32.13
N ARG A 252 -8.59 25.94 31.41
CA ARG A 252 -9.53 27.04 31.25
C ARG A 252 -10.88 26.64 31.86
N VAL A 253 -11.34 27.44 32.80
CA VAL A 253 -12.62 27.23 33.49
C VAL A 253 -13.64 28.24 32.98
N SER A 254 -14.83 27.75 32.63
CA SER A 254 -16.01 28.57 32.36
C SER A 254 -17.16 28.08 33.24
N SER A 255 -18.06 28.98 33.65
CA SER A 255 -19.17 28.62 34.54
C SER A 255 -20.49 29.17 34.03
N CYS A 256 -21.55 28.40 34.31
CA CYS A 256 -22.92 28.70 33.93
C CYS A 256 -23.81 28.39 35.13
N THR A 257 -24.55 29.39 35.62
CA THR A 257 -25.52 29.21 36.71
C THR A 257 -26.91 29.41 36.14
N ASN A 258 -27.81 28.47 36.44
CA ASN A 258 -29.20 28.55 36.05
C ASN A 258 -30.12 28.28 37.24
N SER A 259 -31.28 28.93 37.23
CA SER A 259 -32.30 28.81 38.27
C SER A 259 -33.66 28.61 37.62
N VAL A 260 -34.38 27.58 38.06
CA VAL A 260 -35.72 27.25 37.54
C VAL A 260 -36.67 26.96 38.69
N GLU A 261 -37.96 27.22 38.49
CA GLU A 261 -39.00 26.78 39.42
C GLU A 261 -39.35 25.32 39.15
N VAL A 262 -39.21 24.49 40.18
CA VAL A 262 -39.58 23.07 40.14
C VAL A 262 -40.69 22.78 41.15
N GLU A 263 -41.50 21.78 40.84
CA GLU A 263 -42.48 21.26 41.80
C GLU A 263 -41.75 20.62 42.99
N ASP A 264 -42.08 21.09 44.20
CA ASP A 264 -41.55 20.64 45.49
C ASP A 264 -42.70 20.19 46.39
N GLY A 265 -43.41 19.16 45.91
CA GLY A 265 -44.55 18.57 46.60
C GLY A 265 -45.87 19.32 46.38
N PHE A 266 -46.88 18.93 47.16
CA PHE A 266 -48.22 19.51 47.09
C PHE A 266 -48.82 19.60 48.50
N LYS A 267 -49.65 20.61 48.72
CA LYS A 267 -50.51 20.70 49.90
C LYS A 267 -51.95 20.40 49.51
N LEU A 268 -52.63 19.63 50.35
CA LEU A 268 -54.06 19.36 50.19
C LEU A 268 -54.83 20.52 50.79
N LYS A 269 -55.55 21.25 49.95
CA LYS A 269 -56.41 22.35 50.38
C LYS A 269 -57.85 21.90 50.28
N LYS A 270 -58.57 21.97 51.40
CA LYS A 270 -60.02 21.73 51.41
C LYS A 270 -60.71 22.96 50.86
N VAL A 271 -61.36 22.81 49.70
CA VAL A 271 -62.15 23.85 49.05
C VAL A 271 -63.59 23.37 48.93
N TRP A 272 -64.54 24.27 49.14
CA TRP A 272 -65.96 23.95 48.99
C TRP A 272 -66.30 23.72 47.51
N SER A 273 -66.76 22.52 47.17
CA SER A 273 -67.32 22.22 45.84
C SER A 273 -68.80 22.57 45.84
N GLU A 274 -69.18 23.61 45.10
CA GLU A 274 -70.61 23.95 44.92
C GLU A 274 -71.38 22.82 44.23
N LYS A 275 -70.68 22.01 43.42
CA LYS A 275 -71.29 20.90 42.67
C LYS A 275 -71.63 19.71 43.56
N ASP A 276 -70.77 19.40 44.53
CA ASP A 276 -70.95 18.25 45.43
C ASP A 276 -71.49 18.67 46.81
N SER A 277 -71.64 19.98 47.05
CA SER A 277 -72.07 20.55 48.34
C SER A 277 -71.26 20.02 49.52
N ALA A 278 -69.95 19.84 49.34
CA ALA A 278 -69.01 19.32 50.34
C ALA A 278 -67.60 19.89 50.16
N TYR A 279 -66.78 19.83 51.23
CA TYR A 279 -65.35 20.14 51.13
C TYR A 279 -64.62 19.01 50.40
N ILE A 280 -64.04 19.34 49.24
CA ILE A 280 -63.16 18.43 48.49
C ILE A 280 -61.71 18.85 48.67
N GLU A 281 -60.80 17.89 48.69
CA GLU A 281 -59.36 18.14 48.77
C GLU A 281 -58.79 18.32 47.36
N ILE A 282 -58.29 19.53 47.07
CA ILE A 282 -57.60 19.84 45.83
C ILE A 282 -56.09 19.84 46.10
N LYS A 283 -55.31 19.21 45.22
CA LYS A 283 -53.85 19.27 45.26
C LYS A 283 -53.38 20.63 44.75
N GLU A 284 -52.82 21.45 45.63
CA GLU A 284 -52.14 22.68 45.26
C GLU A 284 -50.63 22.39 45.22
N ILE A 285 -50.04 22.41 44.03
CA ILE A 285 -48.60 22.16 43.81
C ILE A 285 -47.81 23.32 44.44
N ILE A 286 -46.78 22.99 45.21
CA ILE A 286 -45.85 23.96 45.78
C ILE A 286 -44.65 24.03 44.83
N TYR A 287 -44.30 25.23 44.38
CA TYR A 287 -43.10 25.45 43.59
C TYR A 287 -41.98 25.97 44.49
N LYS A 288 -40.77 25.51 44.20
CA LYS A 288 -39.54 26.02 44.80
C LYS A 288 -38.56 26.37 43.69
N THR A 289 -37.91 27.52 43.81
CA THR A 289 -36.79 27.85 42.94
C THR A 289 -35.58 27.02 43.36
N VAL A 290 -35.06 26.24 42.43
CA VAL A 290 -33.81 25.50 42.60
C VAL A 290 -32.77 26.01 41.60
N SER A 291 -31.50 25.93 41.98
CA SER A 291 -30.39 26.46 41.18
C SER A 291 -29.30 25.41 41.01
N ALA A 292 -28.67 25.40 39.84
CA ALA A 292 -27.47 24.62 39.57
C ALA A 292 -26.40 25.49 38.91
N THR A 293 -25.15 25.20 39.25
CA THR A 293 -23.97 25.74 38.57
C THR A 293 -23.22 24.61 37.91
N VAL A 294 -22.93 24.78 36.63
CA VAL A 294 -22.07 23.89 35.85
C VAL A 294 -20.79 24.65 35.54
N GLU A 295 -19.66 24.12 36.00
CA GLU A 295 -18.33 24.53 35.55
C GLU A 295 -17.87 23.61 34.43
N THR A 296 -17.51 24.17 33.28
CA THR A 296 -16.87 23.45 32.18
C THR A 296 -15.39 23.76 32.21
N ILE A 297 -14.58 22.71 32.33
CA ILE A 297 -13.13 22.78 32.40
C ILE A 297 -12.55 22.19 31.12
N GLU A 298 -11.79 23.00 30.41
CA GLU A 298 -11.03 22.62 29.22
C GLU A 298 -9.56 22.50 29.61
N GLN A 299 -8.97 21.34 29.37
CA GLN A 299 -7.57 21.04 29.63
C GLN A 299 -6.84 20.87 28.31
N SER A 300 -5.65 21.45 28.18
CA SER A 300 -4.82 21.27 26.99
C SER A 300 -3.33 21.21 27.34
N LYS A 301 -2.59 20.47 26.52
CA LYS A 301 -1.12 20.38 26.60
C LYS A 301 -0.58 20.13 25.20
N GLU A 302 0.56 20.75 24.90
CA GLU A 302 1.22 20.65 23.61
C GLU A 302 2.69 20.24 23.79
N ALA A 303 3.26 19.62 22.78
CA ALA A 303 4.70 19.39 22.68
C ALA A 303 5.15 19.44 21.23
N GLY A 304 6.43 19.67 21.03
CA GLY A 304 7.03 19.64 19.70
C GLY A 304 8.50 19.30 19.73
N ALA A 305 8.95 18.73 18.62
CA ALA A 305 10.35 18.45 18.37
C ALA A 305 10.65 18.62 16.89
N SER A 306 11.85 19.06 16.57
CA SER A 306 12.36 19.07 15.21
C SER A 306 13.61 18.21 15.09
N LEU A 307 13.85 17.65 13.91
CA LEU A 307 15.02 16.85 13.60
C LEU A 307 15.82 17.55 12.51
N GLN A 308 17.07 17.87 12.78
CA GLN A 308 18.00 18.32 11.74
C GLN A 308 18.74 17.10 11.19
N LEU A 309 18.79 16.98 9.87
CA LEU A 309 19.37 15.84 9.14
C LEU A 309 20.40 16.37 8.15
N THR A 310 21.58 15.75 8.11
CA THR A 310 22.61 16.01 7.10
C THR A 310 23.15 14.70 6.56
N VAL A 311 23.08 14.50 5.25
CA VAL A 311 23.71 13.35 4.57
C VAL A 311 24.98 13.83 3.87
N TYR A 312 26.08 13.13 4.11
CA TYR A 312 27.37 13.44 3.50
C TYR A 312 28.18 12.18 3.19
N ASP A 313 29.15 12.33 2.29
CA ASP A 313 30.17 11.32 2.03
C ASP A 313 31.31 11.47 3.06
N PRO A 314 31.60 10.42 3.87
CA PRO A 314 32.59 10.49 4.95
C PRO A 314 34.04 10.63 4.46
N HIS A 315 34.32 10.33 3.19
CA HIS A 315 35.66 10.44 2.60
C HIS A 315 35.95 11.83 2.06
N THR A 316 34.97 12.45 1.41
CA THR A 316 35.12 13.78 0.78
C THR A 316 34.59 14.92 1.66
N ASN A 317 33.75 14.61 2.65
CA ASN A 317 32.93 15.56 3.42
C ASN A 317 31.96 16.37 2.53
N GLU A 318 31.63 15.89 1.34
CA GLU A 318 30.63 16.51 0.48
C GLU A 318 29.23 16.29 1.06
N VAL A 319 28.49 17.38 1.24
CA VAL A 319 27.12 17.35 1.75
C VAL A 319 26.14 17.21 0.59
N TYR A 320 25.36 16.13 0.60
CA TYR A 320 24.37 15.83 -0.44
C TYR A 320 22.98 16.38 -0.11
N SER A 321 22.62 16.36 1.17
CA SER A 321 21.31 16.86 1.60
C SER A 321 21.34 17.39 3.02
N GLN A 322 20.53 18.43 3.24
CA GLN A 322 20.25 18.99 4.56
C GLN A 322 18.75 19.25 4.69
N ASN A 323 18.13 18.68 5.72
CA ASN A 323 16.71 18.80 5.94
C ASN A 323 16.40 19.08 7.40
N ARG A 324 15.25 19.72 7.62
CA ARG A 324 14.63 19.87 8.94
C ARG A 324 13.24 19.27 8.89
N LEU A 325 12.96 18.34 9.79
CA LEU A 325 11.65 17.74 9.99
C LEU A 325 11.08 18.28 11.30
N SER A 326 9.77 18.43 11.40
CA SER A 326 9.09 18.89 12.62
C SER A 326 7.88 18.01 12.90
N GLY A 327 7.67 17.69 14.17
CA GLY A 327 6.52 16.94 14.67
C GLY A 327 6.00 17.61 15.93
N ALA A 328 4.70 17.48 16.16
CA ALA A 328 4.00 18.05 17.28
C ALA A 328 3.05 17.02 17.91
N ALA A 329 2.63 17.27 19.14
CA ALA A 329 1.58 16.50 19.78
C ALA A 329 0.70 17.45 20.57
N ASP A 330 -0.61 17.29 20.38
CA ASP A 330 -1.62 18.06 21.08
C ASP A 330 -2.53 17.10 21.87
N TRP A 331 -2.74 17.41 23.14
CA TRP A 331 -3.68 16.71 23.99
C TRP A 331 -4.76 17.68 24.47
N TYR A 332 -6.01 17.21 24.45
CA TYR A 332 -7.17 17.99 24.87
C TYR A 332 -8.16 17.13 25.65
N ASN A 333 -8.73 17.70 26.71
CA ASN A 333 -9.83 17.10 27.47
C ASN A 333 -10.85 18.14 27.90
N VAL A 334 -12.12 17.76 27.94
CA VAL A 334 -13.21 18.62 28.45
C VAL A 334 -14.05 17.83 29.42
N TYR A 335 -14.26 18.38 30.61
CA TYR A 335 -15.13 17.78 31.61
C TYR A 335 -15.94 18.85 32.34
N SER A 336 -16.93 18.41 33.10
CA SER A 336 -17.79 19.32 33.86
C SER A 336 -17.83 18.97 35.34
N ARG A 337 -17.90 20.00 36.19
CA ARG A 337 -18.21 19.88 37.61
C ARG A 337 -19.55 20.55 37.86
N THR A 338 -20.46 19.84 38.53
CA THR A 338 -21.81 20.34 38.83
C THR A 338 -21.98 20.56 40.32
N SER A 339 -22.76 21.58 40.67
CA SER A 339 -23.19 21.84 42.05
C SER A 339 -24.62 22.38 42.06
N GLY A 340 -25.42 22.01 43.06
CA GLY A 340 -26.82 22.42 43.18
C GLY A 340 -27.80 21.33 42.78
N ASP A 341 -29.00 21.72 42.31
CA ASP A 341 -30.08 20.79 41.95
C ASP A 341 -30.08 20.50 40.45
N ASP A 342 -29.82 19.25 40.06
CA ASP A 342 -29.70 18.84 38.65
C ASP A 342 -30.91 19.21 37.79
N ARG A 343 -32.10 19.38 38.40
CA ARG A 343 -33.31 19.84 37.70
C ARG A 343 -33.19 21.26 37.13
N ALA A 344 -32.27 22.08 37.66
CA ALA A 344 -31.95 23.40 37.14
C ALA A 344 -30.95 23.40 35.97
N MET A 345 -30.33 22.26 35.63
CA MET A 345 -29.42 22.13 34.48
C MET A 345 -30.20 22.01 33.16
N THR A 346 -30.62 23.15 32.61
CA THR A 346 -31.40 23.22 31.37
C THR A 346 -30.78 24.22 30.38
N GLY A 347 -31.15 24.10 29.10
CA GLY A 347 -30.65 24.99 28.05
C GLY A 347 -29.14 24.82 27.79
N SER A 348 -28.38 25.90 27.88
CA SER A 348 -26.92 25.92 27.66
C SER A 348 -26.09 25.56 28.90
N CYS A 349 -26.69 25.51 30.09
CA CYS A 349 -26.00 25.10 31.33
C CYS A 349 -26.19 23.58 31.54
N THR A 350 -25.45 22.76 30.80
CA THR A 350 -25.55 21.28 30.89
C THR A 350 -24.21 20.65 31.22
N SER A 351 -24.25 19.49 31.90
CA SER A 351 -23.08 18.73 32.31
C SER A 351 -22.58 17.73 31.26
N ALA A 352 -22.86 17.98 29.98
CA ALA A 352 -22.54 17.08 28.88
C ALA A 352 -21.02 16.94 28.58
N GLY A 353 -20.15 17.53 29.41
CA GLY A 353 -18.71 17.29 29.37
C GLY A 353 -18.35 15.83 29.67
N GLY A 354 -17.15 15.43 29.26
CA GLY A 354 -16.60 14.11 29.56
C GLY A 354 -16.18 13.96 31.03
N MET A 355 -15.29 13.01 31.30
CA MET A 355 -14.74 12.77 32.63
C MET A 355 -13.41 13.51 32.82
N TRP A 356 -13.07 13.79 34.08
CA TRP A 356 -11.75 14.32 34.41
C TRP A 356 -10.65 13.33 33.99
N CYS A 357 -9.62 13.85 33.33
CA CYS A 357 -8.40 13.13 33.00
C CYS A 357 -7.20 13.88 33.59
N SER A 358 -6.19 13.13 34.04
CA SER A 358 -4.90 13.72 34.35
C SER A 358 -4.22 14.19 33.07
N PHE A 359 -3.48 15.31 33.15
CA PHE A 359 -2.60 15.71 32.06
C PHE A 359 -1.59 14.60 31.73
N PRO A 360 -1.26 14.40 30.45
CA PRO A 360 -0.23 13.44 30.07
C PRO A 360 1.14 13.89 30.59
N PHE A 361 2.00 12.91 30.84
CA PHE A 361 3.39 13.16 31.22
C PHE A 361 4.14 13.84 30.07
N ASP A 362 5.08 14.73 30.40
CA ASP A 362 5.93 15.43 29.43
C ASP A 362 6.66 14.45 28.49
N SER A 363 7.04 13.28 29.01
CA SER A 363 7.67 12.22 28.21
C SER A 363 6.75 11.64 27.15
N SER A 364 5.49 11.38 27.50
CA SER A 364 4.50 10.86 26.56
C SER A 364 4.24 11.88 25.44
N MET A 365 4.07 13.15 25.80
CA MET A 365 3.85 14.21 24.82
C MET A 365 5.02 14.35 23.84
N LEU A 366 6.27 14.22 24.32
CA LEU A 366 7.44 14.24 23.46
C LEU A 366 7.61 12.98 22.62
N GLU A 367 7.29 11.80 23.16
CA GLU A 367 7.28 10.55 22.40
C GLU A 367 6.26 10.61 21.25
N ASP A 368 5.06 11.14 21.51
CA ASP A 368 4.01 11.35 20.51
C ASP A 368 4.47 12.34 19.42
N ALA A 369 5.08 13.47 19.81
CA ALA A 369 5.62 14.44 18.85
C ALA A 369 6.76 13.86 17.99
N VAL A 370 7.57 12.95 18.53
CA VAL A 370 8.62 12.26 17.78
C VAL A 370 8.06 11.12 16.92
N ASP A 371 6.94 10.50 17.28
CA ASP A 371 6.28 9.52 16.40
C ASP A 371 5.85 10.15 15.07
N GLU A 372 5.42 11.41 15.08
CA GLU A 372 5.12 12.16 13.86
C GLU A 372 6.34 12.32 12.93
N LEU A 373 7.55 12.35 13.51
CA LEU A 373 8.82 12.44 12.75
C LEU A 373 9.23 11.10 12.13
N ARG A 374 8.68 9.97 12.58
CA ARG A 374 9.16 8.63 12.20
C ARG A 374 9.02 8.36 10.70
N TRP A 375 7.83 8.53 10.14
CA TRP A 375 7.62 8.29 8.70
C TRP A 375 8.44 9.26 7.82
N PRO A 376 8.44 10.58 8.07
CA PRO A 376 9.29 11.51 7.31
C PRO A 376 10.79 11.19 7.43
N PHE A 377 11.28 10.78 8.60
CA PHE A 377 12.67 10.40 8.80
C PHE A 377 13.06 9.20 7.95
N TRP A 378 12.32 8.09 8.06
CA TRP A 378 12.62 6.88 7.31
C TRP A 378 12.46 7.04 5.80
N ARG A 379 11.59 7.96 5.37
CA ARG A 379 11.53 8.38 3.97
C ARG A 379 12.83 9.04 3.52
N ARG A 380 13.41 9.94 4.32
CA ARG A 380 14.72 10.57 4.00
C ARG A 380 15.87 9.56 4.01
N VAL A 381 15.84 8.61 4.94
CA VAL A 381 16.79 7.48 4.95
C VAL A 381 16.69 6.69 3.64
N ALA A 382 15.49 6.33 3.20
CA ALA A 382 15.28 5.57 1.97
C ALA A 382 15.71 6.32 0.69
N GLU A 383 15.63 7.66 0.67
CA GLU A 383 16.03 8.48 -0.48
C GLU A 383 17.54 8.42 -0.76
N VAL A 384 18.37 8.10 0.25
CA VAL A 384 19.85 7.98 0.12
C VAL A 384 20.24 6.94 -0.92
N GLN A 385 19.42 5.93 -1.15
CA GLN A 385 19.70 4.91 -2.16
C GLN A 385 19.85 5.49 -3.57
N HIS A 386 19.32 6.69 -3.86
CA HIS A 386 19.36 7.30 -5.20
C HIS A 386 20.57 8.22 -5.45
N LEU A 387 21.39 8.47 -4.42
CA LEU A 387 22.66 9.17 -4.54
C LEU A 387 23.67 8.26 -5.23
#